data_AF-A0A7W0URK1-F1
#
_entry.id   AF-A0A7W0URK1-F1
#
_cell.length_a   1.000
_cell.length_b   1.000
_cell.length_c   1.000
_cell.angle_alpha   90.00
_cell.angle_beta   90.00
_cell.angle_gamma   90.00
#
_symmetry.space_group_name_H-M   'P 1'
#
loop_
_entity.id
_entity.type
_entity.pdbx_description
1 polymer ?
#
loop_
_entity_poly.entity_id
_entity_poly.type
_entity_poly.pdbx_seq_one_letter_code
_entity_poly.pdbx_strand_id
1 'polypeptide(L)'
;SPTERRLALAKDAAVGAVALTGIGSAATGMRFARTAPDGAVPMKTGDAPSKRADEEAQRLKKALNLLGTLHLASAITLASVNAALAQANFRRPPARRLLRRRF
;
A
#
# COMPACT_ATOMS: atom_id res chain seq x y z
N SER A 1 4.49 -21.19 -17.78
CA SER A 1 5.95 -21.41 -17.67
C SER A 1 6.44 -21.05 -16.26
N PRO A 2 7.68 -21.41 -15.85
CA PRO A 2 8.23 -21.02 -14.54
C PRO A 2 8.21 -19.50 -14.31
N THR A 3 8.39 -18.71 -15.37
CA THR A 3 8.35 -17.24 -15.36
C THR A 3 6.96 -16.69 -15.08
N GLU A 4 5.91 -17.26 -15.68
CA GLU A 4 4.52 -16.86 -15.41
C GLU A 4 4.14 -17.12 -13.95
N ARG A 5 4.61 -18.22 -13.36
CA ARG A 5 4.34 -18.55 -11.95
C ARG A 5 5.04 -17.58 -10.98
N ARG A 6 6.29 -17.20 -11.26
CA ARG A 6 7.01 -16.18 -10.47
C ARG A 6 6.33 -14.82 -10.54
N LEU A 7 5.82 -14.46 -11.71
CA LEU A 7 5.12 -13.18 -11.92
C LEU A 7 3.77 -13.14 -11.19
N ALA A 8 3.03 -14.24 -11.21
CA ALA A 8 1.79 -14.38 -10.43
C ALA A 8 2.06 -14.23 -8.93
N LEU A 9 3.06 -14.95 -8.40
CA LEU A 9 3.46 -14.85 -6.99
C LEU A 9 3.89 -13.43 -6.59
N ALA A 10 4.64 -12.73 -7.46
CA ALA A 10 5.05 -11.35 -7.20
C ALA A 10 3.85 -10.40 -7.13
N LYS A 11 2.86 -10.59 -8.01
CA LYS A 11 1.61 -9.82 -8.00
C LYS A 11 0.82 -10.09 -6.72
N ASP A 12 0.65 -11.35 -6.35
CA ASP A 12 -0.12 -11.73 -5.16
C ASP A 12 0.54 -11.19 -3.88
N ALA A 13 1.88 -11.25 -3.78
CA ALA A 13 2.64 -10.66 -2.69
C ALA A 13 2.46 -9.13 -2.61
N ALA A 14 2.47 -8.43 -3.76
CA ALA A 14 2.25 -6.99 -3.80
C ALA A 14 0.82 -6.61 -3.36
N VAL A 15 -0.19 -7.38 -3.78
CA VAL A 15 -1.58 -7.19 -3.35
C VAL A 15 -1.71 -7.43 -1.84
N GLY A 16 -1.11 -8.50 -1.33
CA GLY A 16 -1.09 -8.80 0.10
C GLY A 16 -0.45 -7.67 0.92
N ALA A 17 0.68 -7.13 0.47
CA ALA A 17 1.35 -6.01 1.12
C ALA A 17 0.47 -4.74 1.16
N VAL A 18 -0.20 -4.40 0.06
CA VAL A 18 -1.13 -3.25 0.01
C VAL A 18 -2.30 -3.46 0.97
N ALA A 19 -2.91 -4.63 0.99
CA ALA A 19 -4.03 -4.93 1.87
C ALA A 19 -3.64 -4.84 3.36
N LEU A 20 -2.52 -5.47 3.75
CA LEU A 20 -2.04 -5.47 5.13
C LEU A 20 -1.65 -4.06 5.60
N THR A 21 -0.95 -3.28 4.76
CA THR A 21 -0.57 -1.90 5.09
C THR A 21 -1.77 -0.97 5.18
N GLY A 22 -2.78 -1.15 4.32
CA GLY A 22 -4.04 -0.39 4.37
C GLY A 22 -4.83 -0.65 5.65
N ILE A 23 -5.04 -1.92 6.00
CA ILE A 23 -5.73 -2.32 7.24
C ILE A 23 -4.99 -1.80 8.48
N GLY A 24 -3.65 -1.96 8.51
CA GLY A 24 -2.82 -1.47 9.61
C GLY A 24 -2.92 0.05 9.77
N SER A 25 -2.91 0.79 8.66
CA SER A 25 -3.06 2.25 8.65
C SER A 25 -4.42 2.68 9.19
N ALA A 26 -5.50 2.05 8.73
CA ALA A 26 -6.86 2.35 9.20
C ALA A 26 -7.03 2.07 10.70
N ALA A 27 -6.55 0.91 11.18
CA ALA A 27 -6.63 0.55 12.59
C ALA A 27 -5.84 1.51 13.49
N THR A 28 -4.62 1.87 13.07
CA THR A 28 -3.78 2.81 13.82
C THR A 28 -4.36 4.23 13.78
N GLY A 29 -4.96 4.63 12.65
CA GLY A 29 -5.63 5.91 12.47
C GLY A 29 -6.84 6.05 13.39
N MET A 30 -7.67 5.02 13.48
CA MET A 30 -8.80 4.98 14.42
C MET A 30 -8.35 5.05 15.88
N ARG A 31 -7.28 4.33 16.26
CA ARG A 31 -6.72 4.40 17.61
C ARG A 31 -6.19 5.79 17.94
N PHE A 32 -5.48 6.41 17.00
CA PHE A 32 -4.97 7.77 17.15
C PHE A 32 -6.10 8.82 17.24
N ALA A 33 -7.16 8.67 16.45
CA ALA A 33 -8.34 9.55 16.56
C ALA A 33 -9.02 9.45 17.93
N ARG A 34 -9.04 8.25 18.54
CA ARG A 34 -9.61 8.02 19.88
C ARG A 34 -8.75 8.61 21.01
N THR A 35 -7.47 8.87 20.78
CA THR A 35 -6.62 9.62 21.74
C THR A 35 -6.89 11.13 21.75
N ALA A 36 -7.90 11.61 21.02
CA ALA A 36 -8.36 13.00 21.01
C ALA A 36 -9.78 13.17 21.61
N PRO A 37 -9.97 12.99 22.94
CA PRO A 37 -11.30 13.06 23.55
C PRO A 37 -11.98 14.43 23.41
N ASP A 38 -11.21 15.53 23.33
CA ASP A 38 -11.73 16.91 23.18
C ASP A 38 -11.65 17.46 21.73
N GLY A 39 -11.44 16.58 20.74
CA GLY A 39 -11.56 16.94 19.31
C GLY A 39 -10.26 17.34 18.58
N ALA A 40 -9.13 17.49 19.27
CA ALA A 40 -7.83 17.62 18.60
C ALA A 40 -6.65 17.16 19.49
N VAL A 41 -5.86 16.18 19.02
CA VAL A 41 -4.57 15.89 19.64
C VAL A 41 -3.66 17.11 19.46
N PRO A 42 -3.01 17.63 20.50
CA PRO A 42 -2.08 18.76 20.37
C PRO A 42 -0.95 18.44 19.39
N MET A 43 -0.93 19.10 18.24
CA MET A 43 0.09 18.96 17.22
C MET A 43 1.10 20.12 17.29
N LYS A 44 2.38 19.84 17.08
CA LYS A 44 3.42 20.89 16.88
C LYS A 44 3.40 21.38 15.43
N THR A 45 3.18 20.45 14.50
CA THR A 45 3.02 20.65 13.05
C THR A 45 2.08 19.57 12.52
N GLY A 46 1.57 19.70 11.28
CA GLY A 46 0.61 18.75 10.70
C GLY A 46 1.02 17.26 10.74
N ASP A 47 2.32 16.98 10.84
CA ASP A 47 2.86 15.61 10.93
C ASP A 47 3.64 15.28 12.21
N ALA A 48 3.75 16.21 13.16
CA ALA A 48 4.45 15.98 14.42
C ALA A 48 3.58 16.34 15.64
N PRO A 49 3.39 15.41 16.58
CA PRO A 49 2.70 15.70 17.83
C PRO A 49 3.51 16.68 18.69
N SER A 50 2.81 17.52 19.45
CA SER A 50 3.40 18.43 20.43
C SER A 50 4.08 17.65 21.56
N LYS A 51 5.11 18.22 22.20
CA LYS A 51 5.71 17.65 23.42
C LYS A 51 4.72 17.59 24.60
N ARG A 52 3.58 18.29 24.51
CA ARG A 52 2.46 18.19 25.46
C ARG A 52 1.48 17.05 25.15
N ALA A 53 1.62 16.39 24.00
CA ALA A 53 0.81 15.23 23.67
C ALA A 53 1.33 14.00 24.40
N ASP A 54 0.39 13.18 24.87
CA ASP A 54 0.65 11.95 25.61
C ASP A 54 1.63 11.02 24.86
N GLU A 55 2.47 10.29 25.60
CA GLU A 55 3.51 9.44 24.99
C GLU A 55 2.93 8.40 24.02
N GLU A 56 1.72 7.91 24.31
CA GLU A 56 0.99 6.99 23.44
C GLU A 56 0.61 7.62 22.10
N ALA A 57 0.12 8.87 22.12
CA ALA A 57 -0.22 9.60 20.90
C ALA A 57 1.02 9.86 20.02
N GLN A 58 2.19 10.09 20.64
CA GLN A 58 3.45 10.25 19.91
C GLN A 58 3.89 8.95 19.22
N ARG A 59 3.75 7.80 19.89
CA ARG A 59 4.07 6.48 19.31
C ARG A 59 3.12 6.12 18.17
N LEU A 60 1.82 6.35 18.36
CA LEU A 60 0.80 6.10 17.34
C LEU A 60 1.01 6.95 16.08
N LYS A 61 1.37 8.23 16.22
CA LYS A 61 1.66 9.09 15.06
C LYS A 61 2.92 8.65 14.30
N LYS A 62 3.98 8.23 15.00
CA LYS A 62 5.18 7.66 14.34
C LYS A 62 4.84 6.37 13.58
N ALA A 63 4.05 5.49 14.18
CA ALA A 63 3.58 4.27 13.52
C ALA A 63 2.72 4.58 12.29
N LEU A 64 1.81 5.56 12.39
CA LEU A 64 1.00 6.04 11.27
C LEU A 64 1.85 6.57 10.12
N ASN A 65 2.86 7.38 10.41
CA ASN A 65 3.72 7.94 9.37
C ASN A 65 4.46 6.81 8.63
N LEU A 66 5.02 5.85 9.38
CA LEU A 66 5.69 4.68 8.78
C LEU A 66 4.72 3.84 7.94
N LEU A 67 3.54 3.53 8.47
CA LEU A 67 2.52 2.76 7.76
C LEU A 67 2.03 3.49 6.50
N GLY A 68 1.85 4.80 6.56
CA GLY A 68 1.49 5.64 5.42
C GLY A 68 2.55 5.62 4.33
N THR A 69 3.84 5.76 4.69
CA THR A 69 4.95 5.63 3.74
C THR A 69 4.99 4.25 3.09
N LEU A 70 4.85 3.18 3.88
CA LEU A 70 4.84 1.81 3.37
C LEU A 70 3.64 1.55 2.45
N HIS A 71 2.47 2.08 2.79
CA HIS A 71 1.27 1.96 1.97
C HIS A 71 1.44 2.68 0.63
N LEU A 72 1.93 3.93 0.64
CA LEU A 72 2.19 4.70 -0.57
C LEU A 72 3.22 4.00 -1.48
N ALA A 73 4.33 3.53 -0.90
CA ALA A 73 5.33 2.77 -1.64
C ALA A 73 4.72 1.52 -2.29
N SER A 74 3.91 0.76 -1.53
CA SER A 74 3.22 -0.44 -2.02
C SER A 74 2.25 -0.11 -3.16
N ALA A 75 1.49 0.99 -3.05
CA ALA A 75 0.58 1.44 -4.09
C ALA A 75 1.32 1.82 -5.39
N ILE A 76 2.43 2.56 -5.29
CA ILE A 76 3.28 2.93 -6.43
C ILE A 76 3.85 1.67 -7.11
N THR A 77 4.34 0.71 -6.33
CA THR A 77 4.84 -0.58 -6.86
C THR A 77 3.75 -1.33 -7.60
N LEU A 78 2.55 -1.47 -7.02
CA LEU A 78 1.44 -2.18 -7.64
C LEU A 78 0.99 -1.51 -8.95
N ALA A 79 0.87 -0.18 -8.95
CA ALA A 79 0.53 0.59 -10.14
C ALA A 79 1.57 0.40 -11.25
N SER A 80 2.86 0.45 -10.90
CA SER A 80 3.97 0.25 -11.84
C SER A 80 3.98 -1.16 -12.45
N VAL A 81 3.76 -2.19 -11.64
CA VAL A 81 3.65 -3.59 -12.11
C VAL A 81 2.48 -3.74 -13.08
N ASN A 82 1.30 -3.21 -12.72
CA ASN A 82 0.12 -3.28 -13.59
C ASN A 82 0.35 -2.53 -14.92
N ALA A 83 0.99 -1.36 -14.89
CA ALA A 83 1.33 -0.61 -16.10
C ALA A 83 2.29 -1.38 -17.01
N ALA A 84 3.34 -1.99 -16.44
CA ALA A 84 4.30 -2.81 -17.19
C ALA A 84 3.61 -4.05 -17.83
N LEU A 85 2.71 -4.71 -17.10
CA LEU A 85 1.93 -5.83 -17.62
C LEU A 85 0.96 -5.42 -18.72
N ALA A 86 0.27 -4.29 -18.56
CA ALA A 86 -0.61 -3.74 -19.58
C ALA A 86 0.18 -3.46 -20.87
N GLN A 87 1.36 -2.84 -20.76
CA GLN A 87 2.21 -2.55 -21.91
C GLN A 87 2.75 -3.83 -22.58
N ALA A 88 3.14 -4.84 -21.81
CA ALA A 88 3.57 -6.13 -22.33
C ALA A 88 2.44 -6.87 -23.08
N ASN A 89 1.22 -6.83 -22.53
CA ASN A 89 0.03 -7.41 -23.17
C ASN A 89 -0.36 -6.66 -24.46
N PHE A 90 -0.27 -5.33 -24.47
CA PHE A 90 -0.46 -4.54 -25.69
C PHE A 90 0.56 -4.90 -26.78
N ARG A 91 1.84 -5.07 -26.41
CA ARG A 91 2.91 -5.46 -27.36
C ARG A 91 2.80 -6.89 -27.85
N ARG A 92 2.17 -7.79 -27.09
CA ARG A 92 1.95 -9.20 -27.45
C ARG A 92 0.47 -9.54 -27.26
N PRO A 93 -0.41 -9.11 -28.18
CA PRO A 93 -1.84 -9.31 -28.02
C PRO A 93 -2.14 -10.82 -27.89
N PRO A 94 -2.85 -11.25 -26.82
CA PRO A 94 -3.11 -12.66 -26.53
C PRO A 94 -3.88 -13.36 -27.66
N ALA A 95 -4.62 -12.61 -28.48
CA ALA A 95 -5.30 -13.09 -29.68
C ALA A 95 -4.35 -13.80 -30.66
N ARG A 96 -3.09 -13.36 -30.79
CA ARG A 96 -2.10 -14.03 -31.66
C ARG A 96 -1.64 -15.37 -31.11
N ARG A 97 -1.67 -15.61 -29.79
CA ARG A 97 -1.34 -16.93 -29.20
C ARG A 97 -2.46 -17.96 -29.39
N LEU A 98 -3.72 -17.50 -29.34
CA LEU A 98 -4.88 -18.36 -29.60
C LEU A 98 -4.96 -18.78 -31.08
N LEU A 99 -4.69 -17.85 -32.00
CA LEU A 99 -4.64 -18.16 -33.44
C LEU A 99 -3.51 -19.14 -33.80
N ARG A 100 -2.34 -19.03 -33.17
CA ARG A 100 -1.17 -19.89 -33.47
C ARG A 100 -1.22 -21.29 -32.86
N ARG A 101 -2.19 -21.58 -31.99
CA ARG A 101 -2.44 -22.93 -31.45
C ARG A 101 -3.47 -23.73 -32.24
N ARG A 102 -4.16 -23.07 -33.19
CA ARG A 102 -5.26 -23.64 -33.97
C ARG A 102 -4.87 -23.96 -35.43
N PHE A 103 -3.62 -23.69 -35.81
CA PHE A 103 -3.01 -24.06 -37.09
C PHE A 103 -1.75 -24.87 -36.82
#